data_AF-A0A064CD48-F1
#
_entry.id   AF-A0A064CD48-F1
#
_cell.length_a   1.000
_cell.length_b   1.000
_cell.length_c   1.000
_cell.angle_alpha   90.00
_cell.angle_beta   90.00
_cell.angle_gamma   90.00
#
_symmetry.space_group_name_H-M   'P 1'
#
loop_
_entity.id
_entity.type
_entity.pdbx_description
1 polymer ?
#
loop_
_entity_poly.entity_id
_entity_poly.type
_entity_poly.pdbx_seq_one_letter_code
_entity_poly.pdbx_strand_id
1 'polypeptide(L)'
;MDAQSRSNHMGDQYTHQPPVATYPGGSGAMPPQMPQFYSALAPRKRRGGLIAALIGGAAVALTAGIVGGLIGNHMAGTTTAAPPSVAEPPAPTAEQVHAATVDLCTRFAAGYHAMPSPQNSDADVIPSLAYITQALSDNPLADSAIRGALTDSLKLARDQASKLTNEPPRGAIQPATTWTAAAANDADQKVWDLCRAYGS
;
A
#
# COMPACT_ATOMS: atom_id res chain seq x y z
N MET A 1 -78.58 16.16 -22.05
CA MET A 1 -77.12 16.45 -21.98
C MET A 1 -76.45 15.13 -21.74
N ASP A 2 -75.99 14.59 -22.87
CA ASP A 2 -75.62 13.21 -23.10
C ASP A 2 -74.23 12.86 -22.60
N ALA A 3 -74.02 11.54 -22.54
CA ALA A 3 -72.86 10.85 -22.03
C ALA A 3 -71.64 10.88 -22.98
N GLN A 4 -70.47 10.63 -22.36
CA GLN A 4 -69.33 9.85 -22.85
C GLN A 4 -68.65 10.22 -24.18
N SER A 5 -67.38 10.66 -24.10
CA SER A 5 -66.28 9.99 -24.83
C SER A 5 -64.89 10.55 -24.46
N ARG A 6 -63.89 9.64 -24.39
CA ARG A 6 -62.41 9.83 -24.45
C ARG A 6 -61.71 10.23 -23.14
N SER A 7 -60.63 9.59 -22.67
CA SER A 7 -59.74 8.57 -23.23
C SER A 7 -58.99 7.83 -22.12
N ASN A 8 -58.58 6.60 -22.44
CA ASN A 8 -57.78 5.63 -21.68
C ASN A 8 -56.31 6.05 -21.46
N HIS A 9 -55.64 5.18 -20.67
CA HIS A 9 -54.20 4.82 -20.66
C HIS A 9 -53.33 5.52 -19.62
N MET A 10 -52.44 4.85 -18.87
CA MET A 10 -52.10 3.43 -18.73
C MET A 10 -51.13 3.39 -17.54
N GLY A 11 -51.56 2.84 -16.40
CA GLY A 11 -50.69 2.68 -15.23
C GLY A 11 -50.10 1.27 -15.23
N ASP A 12 -49.01 1.06 -15.96
CA ASP A 12 -48.25 -0.18 -15.87
C ASP A 12 -47.34 -0.15 -14.64
N GLN A 13 -47.91 -0.63 -13.54
CA GLN A 13 -47.25 -0.91 -12.28
C GLN A 13 -46.44 -2.19 -12.42
N TYR A 14 -45.17 -2.09 -12.84
CA TYR A 14 -44.26 -3.24 -12.85
C TYR A 14 -43.96 -3.67 -11.41
N THR A 15 -44.70 -4.67 -10.95
CA THR A 15 -44.46 -5.40 -9.70
C THR A 15 -43.58 -6.58 -10.04
N HIS A 16 -42.27 -6.51 -9.74
CA HIS A 16 -41.37 -7.65 -9.93
C HIS A 16 -41.37 -8.50 -8.66
N GLN A 17 -42.12 -9.60 -8.67
CA GLN A 17 -41.97 -10.68 -7.67
C GLN A 17 -40.82 -11.60 -8.10
N PRO A 18 -39.81 -11.86 -7.25
CA PRO A 18 -38.85 -12.93 -7.51
C PRO A 18 -39.48 -14.30 -7.20
N PRO A 19 -39.14 -15.36 -7.97
CA PRO A 19 -39.65 -16.70 -7.71
C PRO A 19 -39.07 -17.29 -6.42
N VAL A 20 -39.94 -17.86 -5.61
CA VAL A 20 -39.62 -18.63 -4.41
C VAL A 20 -39.08 -19.99 -4.85
N ALA A 21 -37.80 -20.27 -4.61
CA ALA A 21 -37.22 -21.58 -4.83
C ALA A 21 -37.53 -22.50 -3.64
N THR A 22 -38.29 -23.55 -3.90
CA THR A 22 -38.64 -24.63 -2.97
C THR A 22 -37.44 -25.53 -2.73
N TYR A 23 -36.92 -25.59 -1.50
CA TYR A 23 -35.91 -26.57 -1.07
C TYR A 23 -36.59 -27.84 -0.54
N PRO A 24 -36.21 -29.06 -0.98
CA PRO A 24 -36.56 -30.28 -0.26
C PRO A 24 -35.62 -30.45 0.94
N GLY A 25 -36.18 -30.58 2.13
CA GLY A 25 -35.45 -30.76 3.38
C GLY A 25 -34.80 -32.15 3.50
N GLY A 26 -33.59 -32.16 4.07
CA GLY A 26 -32.90 -33.34 4.56
C GLY A 26 -32.11 -32.98 5.83
N SER A 27 -32.54 -33.55 6.95
CA SER A 27 -32.04 -33.35 8.31
C SER A 27 -30.61 -33.87 8.55
N GLY A 28 -29.81 -33.12 9.29
CA GLY A 28 -28.52 -33.58 9.85
C GLY A 28 -27.72 -32.44 10.46
N ALA A 29 -27.84 -32.23 11.78
CA ALA A 29 -26.98 -31.33 12.54
C ALA A 29 -25.59 -31.94 12.72
N MET A 30 -24.53 -31.22 12.32
CA MET A 30 -23.14 -31.46 12.73
C MET A 30 -22.43 -30.11 12.91
N PRO A 31 -21.68 -29.87 13.99
CA PRO A 31 -20.95 -28.63 14.22
C PRO A 31 -19.72 -28.53 13.29
N PRO A 32 -19.33 -27.35 12.79
CA PRO A 32 -18.05 -27.23 12.10
C PRO A 32 -16.90 -27.40 13.09
N GLN A 33 -16.21 -28.53 12.93
CA GLN A 33 -14.97 -28.90 13.57
C GLN A 33 -13.85 -27.93 13.13
N MET A 34 -13.02 -27.46 14.07
CA MET A 34 -11.69 -26.92 13.73
C MET A 34 -10.74 -28.09 13.40
N PRO A 35 -9.91 -27.97 12.35
CA PRO A 35 -8.57 -28.57 12.37
C PRO A 35 -7.50 -27.50 12.05
N GLN A 36 -6.58 -27.18 12.97
CA GLN A 36 -5.36 -27.93 13.33
C GLN A 36 -4.20 -27.78 12.33
N PHE A 37 -3.03 -27.60 12.92
CA PHE A 37 -1.75 -27.13 12.41
C PHE A 37 -1.01 -28.06 11.44
N TYR A 38 -0.15 -27.47 10.60
CA TYR A 38 1.10 -27.97 9.97
C TYR A 38 1.12 -29.23 9.06
N SER A 39 1.74 -28.99 7.88
CA SER A 39 2.61 -29.86 7.06
C SER A 39 2.08 -31.12 6.35
N ALA A 40 2.13 -31.07 5.01
CA ALA A 40 2.66 -32.16 4.20
C ALA A 40 3.32 -31.61 2.91
N LEU A 41 4.65 -31.54 2.87
CA LEU A 41 5.39 -31.54 1.60
C LEU A 41 5.20 -32.94 0.97
N ALA A 42 4.63 -33.01 -0.23
CA ALA A 42 4.66 -34.22 -1.05
C ALA A 42 5.60 -34.02 -2.26
N PRO A 43 6.44 -35.03 -2.60
CA PRO A 43 7.56 -34.87 -3.51
C PRO A 43 7.13 -35.07 -4.96
N ARG A 44 7.57 -34.20 -5.88
CA ARG A 44 7.47 -34.46 -7.32
C ARG A 44 8.84 -34.38 -8.00
N LYS A 45 9.42 -35.59 -8.13
CA LYS A 45 10.21 -36.17 -9.22
C LYS A 45 10.79 -35.18 -10.25
N ARG A 46 12.13 -35.07 -10.23
CA ARG A 46 12.97 -34.43 -11.25
C ARG A 46 12.93 -35.16 -12.60
N ARG A 47 12.78 -34.39 -13.68
CA ARG A 47 13.37 -34.50 -15.04
C ARG A 47 13.05 -33.13 -15.67
N GLY A 48 13.98 -32.20 -15.89
CA GLY A 48 15.19 -32.29 -16.71
C GLY A 48 15.00 -31.32 -17.87
N GLY A 49 15.54 -30.10 -17.75
CA GLY A 49 15.46 -29.06 -18.77
C GLY A 49 16.18 -27.80 -18.30
N LEU A 50 17.43 -27.65 -18.71
CA LEU A 50 18.26 -26.46 -18.49
C LEU A 50 17.64 -25.27 -19.23
N ILE A 51 17.19 -24.27 -18.48
CA ILE A 51 17.15 -22.88 -18.96
C ILE A 51 17.97 -22.08 -17.96
N ALA A 52 19.17 -21.70 -18.37
CA ALA A 52 20.01 -20.78 -17.65
C ALA A 52 19.36 -19.38 -17.71
N ALA A 53 18.68 -18.99 -16.63
CA ALA A 53 18.37 -17.59 -16.39
C ALA A 53 19.48 -17.03 -15.50
N LEU A 54 20.39 -16.29 -16.12
CA LEU A 54 21.34 -15.40 -15.44
C LEU A 54 20.53 -14.32 -14.72
N ILE A 55 20.14 -14.58 -13.47
CA ILE A 55 19.75 -13.52 -12.55
C ILE A 55 21.05 -13.03 -11.92
N GLY A 56 21.56 -11.91 -12.46
CA GLY A 56 22.65 -11.16 -11.85
C GLY A 56 22.19 -10.58 -10.52
N GLY A 57 22.27 -11.38 -9.46
CA GLY A 57 22.16 -10.90 -8.10
C GLY A 57 23.45 -10.20 -7.71
N ALA A 58 23.45 -8.86 -7.74
CA ALA A 58 24.46 -8.11 -7.01
C ALA A 58 24.22 -8.34 -5.52
N ALA A 59 25.00 -9.24 -4.93
CA ALA A 59 25.09 -9.42 -3.50
C ALA A 59 25.69 -8.15 -2.89
N VAL A 60 24.86 -7.27 -2.33
CA VAL A 60 25.35 -6.21 -1.44
C VAL A 60 25.66 -6.88 -0.12
N ALA A 61 26.94 -7.17 0.10
CA ALA A 61 27.46 -7.57 1.40
C ALA A 61 27.32 -6.38 2.36
N LEU A 62 26.22 -6.34 3.12
CA LEU A 62 26.09 -5.47 4.28
C LEU A 62 26.90 -6.08 5.42
N THR A 63 28.19 -5.73 5.52
CA THR A 63 28.96 -5.96 6.74
C THR A 63 28.36 -5.11 7.85
N ALA A 64 27.78 -5.79 8.84
CA ALA A 64 27.31 -5.19 10.08
C ALA A 64 28.47 -4.47 10.79
N GLY A 65 28.31 -3.18 11.04
CA GLY A 65 29.12 -2.40 11.97
C GLY A 65 28.27 -1.95 13.15
N ILE A 66 28.24 -2.77 14.20
CA ILE A 66 27.83 -2.33 15.54
C ILE A 66 29.11 -1.84 16.24
N VAL A 67 28.94 -0.85 17.13
CA VAL A 67 29.81 -0.41 18.23
C VAL A 67 30.57 0.90 17.99
N GLY A 68 30.26 1.89 18.84
CA GLY A 68 31.29 2.73 19.47
C GLY A 68 31.05 4.23 19.43
N GLY A 69 30.44 4.77 20.49
CA GLY A 69 30.33 6.22 20.69
C GLY A 69 30.13 6.64 22.15
N LEU A 70 30.78 5.95 23.08
CA LEU A 70 30.96 6.46 24.45
C LEU A 70 32.32 7.18 24.51
N ILE A 71 32.32 8.50 24.48
CA ILE A 71 33.42 9.36 24.96
C ILE A 71 32.76 10.64 25.47
N GLY A 72 32.95 11.12 26.69
CA GLY A 72 33.89 10.77 27.75
C GLY A 72 34.22 12.05 28.54
N ASN A 73 34.78 11.93 29.74
CA ASN A 73 35.88 12.80 30.16
C ASN A 73 36.50 12.28 31.46
N HIS A 74 37.74 11.77 31.39
CA HIS A 74 38.76 12.07 32.40
C HIS A 74 40.13 12.06 31.74
N MET A 75 40.75 13.24 31.82
CA MET A 75 42.03 13.69 31.28
C MET A 75 43.21 12.76 31.63
N ALA A 76 43.96 12.31 30.62
CA ALA A 76 45.41 12.18 30.66
C ALA A 76 45.94 12.00 29.22
N GLY A 77 47.00 12.73 28.89
CA GLY A 77 47.40 13.04 27.52
C GLY A 77 47.79 11.86 26.64
N THR A 78 47.22 11.85 25.44
CA THR A 78 47.86 11.40 24.20
C THR A 78 47.30 12.27 23.10
N THR A 79 48.14 12.82 22.24
CA THR A 79 47.72 13.47 20.98
C THR A 79 46.85 12.52 20.19
N THR A 80 45.53 12.67 20.29
CA THR A 80 44.57 11.96 19.45
C THR A 80 44.69 12.52 18.05
N ALA A 81 45.32 11.75 17.15
CA ALA A 81 45.25 12.01 15.73
C ALA A 81 43.78 12.08 15.32
N ALA A 82 43.39 13.14 14.60
CA ALA A 82 42.05 13.26 14.07
C ALA A 82 41.71 12.02 13.23
N PRO A 83 40.51 11.42 13.39
CA PRO A 83 40.13 10.30 12.55
C PRO A 83 40.21 10.73 11.08
N PRO A 84 40.66 9.84 10.17
CA PRO A 84 40.70 10.17 8.75
C PRO A 84 39.31 10.57 8.29
N SER A 85 39.23 11.64 7.49
CA SER A 85 37.99 12.06 6.85
C SER A 85 37.41 10.86 6.10
N VAL A 86 36.24 10.38 6.53
CA VAL A 86 35.50 9.37 5.79
C VAL A 86 35.12 10.01 4.46
N ALA A 87 35.57 9.40 3.36
CA ALA A 87 35.18 9.84 2.03
C ALA A 87 33.66 9.78 1.90
N GLU A 88 33.05 10.86 1.40
CA GLU A 88 31.61 10.89 1.14
C GLU A 88 31.25 9.76 0.15
N PRO A 89 30.15 9.01 0.38
CA PRO A 89 29.69 8.02 -0.57
C PRO A 89 29.46 8.66 -1.94
N PRO A 90 29.74 7.93 -3.04
CA PRO A 90 29.50 8.45 -4.38
C PRO A 90 28.01 8.76 -4.57
N ALA A 91 27.73 9.84 -5.29
CA ALA A 91 26.37 10.20 -5.68
C ALA A 91 25.72 9.07 -6.51
N PRO A 92 24.40 8.86 -6.39
CA PRO A 92 23.71 7.83 -7.15
C PRO A 92 23.78 8.10 -8.66
N THR A 93 23.89 7.03 -9.44
CA THR A 93 23.89 7.11 -10.90
C THR A 93 22.47 7.36 -11.43
N ALA A 94 22.37 7.91 -12.65
CA ALA A 94 21.08 8.11 -13.30
C ALA A 94 20.28 6.80 -13.47
N GLU A 95 20.98 5.69 -13.74
CA GLU A 95 20.36 4.36 -13.85
C GLU A 95 19.82 3.86 -12.50
N GLN A 96 20.54 4.11 -11.40
CA GLN A 96 20.04 3.79 -10.05
C GLN A 96 18.80 4.60 -9.68
N VAL A 97 18.78 5.90 -9.99
CA VAL A 97 17.61 6.76 -9.78
C VAL A 97 16.44 6.27 -10.63
N HIS A 98 16.69 5.93 -11.89
CA HIS A 98 15.65 5.42 -12.79
C HIS A 98 15.04 4.11 -12.28
N ALA A 99 15.87 3.12 -11.93
CA ALA A 99 15.41 1.84 -11.41
C ALA A 99 14.59 2.00 -10.11
N ALA A 100 15.06 2.83 -9.17
CA ALA A 100 14.34 3.10 -7.92
C ALA A 100 13.01 3.83 -8.17
N THR A 101 12.97 4.75 -9.14
CA THR A 101 11.75 5.48 -9.49
C THR A 101 10.71 4.57 -10.12
N VAL A 102 11.14 3.68 -11.04
CA VAL A 102 10.26 2.70 -11.67
C VAL A 102 9.68 1.74 -10.62
N ASP A 103 10.48 1.22 -9.69
CA ASP A 103 9.98 0.36 -8.61
C ASP A 103 8.96 1.11 -7.73
N LEU A 104 9.30 2.34 -7.31
CA LEU A 104 8.41 3.17 -6.49
C LEU A 104 7.06 3.40 -7.16
N CYS A 105 7.05 3.87 -8.41
CA CYS A 105 5.82 4.14 -9.16
C CYS A 105 5.01 2.86 -9.41
N THR A 106 5.67 1.73 -9.69
CA THR A 106 5.01 0.44 -9.90
C THR A 106 4.31 -0.04 -8.62
N ARG A 107 4.99 0.06 -7.48
CA ARG A 107 4.41 -0.33 -6.19
C ARG A 107 3.33 0.64 -5.71
N PHE A 108 3.46 1.93 -6.01
CA PHE A 108 2.38 2.89 -5.81
C PHE A 108 1.12 2.46 -6.58
N ALA A 109 1.24 2.21 -7.88
CA ALA A 109 0.12 1.79 -8.71
C ALA A 109 -0.54 0.50 -8.18
N ALA A 110 0.26 -0.51 -7.82
CA ALA A 110 -0.24 -1.76 -7.26
C ALA A 110 -0.97 -1.55 -5.91
N GLY A 111 -0.38 -0.79 -4.99
CA GLY A 111 -0.99 -0.49 -3.70
C GLY A 111 -2.28 0.31 -3.82
N TYR A 112 -2.29 1.30 -4.72
CA TYR A 112 -3.46 2.13 -4.97
C TYR A 112 -4.61 1.31 -5.56
N HIS A 113 -4.35 0.47 -6.56
CA HIS A 113 -5.37 -0.40 -7.14
C HIS A 113 -5.86 -1.51 -6.21
N ALA A 114 -5.06 -1.90 -5.20
CA ALA A 114 -5.50 -2.84 -4.19
C ALA A 114 -6.49 -2.23 -3.18
N MET A 115 -6.61 -0.90 -3.11
CA MET A 115 -7.50 -0.22 -2.19
C MET A 115 -8.96 -0.32 -2.69
N PRO A 116 -9.91 -0.82 -1.88
CA PRO A 116 -11.33 -0.85 -2.24
C PRO A 116 -11.86 0.57 -2.51
N SER A 117 -12.88 0.68 -3.36
CA SER A 117 -13.61 1.94 -3.57
C SER A 117 -15.12 1.69 -3.52
N PRO A 118 -15.89 2.40 -2.69
CA PRO A 118 -15.44 3.41 -1.72
C PRO A 118 -14.72 2.78 -0.51
N GLN A 119 -13.86 3.56 0.16
CA GLN A 119 -13.30 3.18 1.47
C GLN A 119 -14.30 3.55 2.57
N ASN A 120 -14.71 2.58 3.38
CA ASN A 120 -15.72 2.77 4.43
C ASN A 120 -15.13 2.64 5.84
N SER A 121 -13.95 2.05 5.96
CA SER A 121 -13.24 1.82 7.21
C SER A 121 -11.74 2.06 7.07
N ASP A 122 -11.05 2.25 8.18
CA ASP A 122 -9.59 2.35 8.23
C ASP A 122 -8.92 1.06 7.71
N ALA A 123 -9.54 -0.10 7.92
CA ALA A 123 -9.10 -1.39 7.38
C ALA A 123 -9.09 -1.45 5.84
N ASP A 124 -9.87 -0.61 5.16
CA ASP A 124 -9.84 -0.51 3.69
C ASP A 124 -8.60 0.26 3.20
N VAL A 125 -8.02 1.13 4.03
CA VAL A 125 -6.93 2.06 3.65
C VAL A 125 -5.57 1.55 4.14
N ILE A 126 -5.50 1.11 5.39
CA ILE A 126 -4.24 0.81 6.10
C ILE A 126 -3.35 -0.21 5.35
N PRO A 127 -3.88 -1.33 4.80
CA PRO A 127 -3.03 -2.30 4.10
C PRO A 127 -2.31 -1.70 2.89
N SER A 128 -3.03 -0.99 2.03
CA SER A 128 -2.45 -0.29 0.86
C SER A 128 -1.49 0.81 1.28
N LEU A 129 -1.87 1.61 2.29
CA LEU A 129 -1.02 2.67 2.85
C LEU A 129 0.31 2.11 3.39
N ALA A 130 0.29 1.00 4.12
CA ALA A 130 1.49 0.36 4.65
C ALA A 130 2.39 -0.15 3.51
N TYR A 131 1.80 -0.78 2.49
CA TYR A 131 2.54 -1.26 1.32
C TYR A 131 3.23 -0.13 0.55
N ILE A 132 2.54 0.98 0.30
CA ILE A 132 3.10 2.14 -0.42
C ILE A 132 4.14 2.88 0.45
N THR A 133 3.92 2.99 1.76
CA THR A 133 4.92 3.55 2.70
C THR A 133 6.21 2.74 2.65
N GLN A 134 6.11 1.41 2.66
CA GLN A 134 7.28 0.54 2.53
C GLN A 134 7.98 0.76 1.19
N ALA A 135 7.24 0.90 0.09
CA ALA A 135 7.83 1.20 -1.22
C ALA A 135 8.63 2.52 -1.21
N LEU A 136 8.10 3.56 -0.57
CA LEU A 136 8.79 4.84 -0.41
C LEU A 136 10.08 4.70 0.40
N SER A 137 10.06 3.90 1.48
CA SER A 137 11.23 3.61 2.31
C SER A 137 12.29 2.78 1.57
N ASP A 138 11.87 1.79 0.78
CA ASP A 138 12.76 0.90 0.03
C ASP A 138 13.47 1.60 -1.13
N ASN A 139 12.96 2.74 -1.61
CA ASN A 139 13.46 3.44 -2.78
C ASN A 139 14.04 4.83 -2.48
N PRO A 140 15.03 4.98 -1.57
CA PRO A 140 15.58 6.29 -1.15
C PRO A 140 16.16 7.10 -2.30
N LEU A 141 16.57 6.43 -3.39
CA LEU A 141 17.19 7.03 -4.57
C LEU A 141 16.19 7.42 -5.67
N ALA A 142 14.90 7.11 -5.52
CA ALA A 142 13.89 7.50 -6.50
C ALA A 142 13.83 9.03 -6.67
N ASP A 143 13.29 9.47 -7.80
CA ASP A 143 13.09 10.88 -8.12
C ASP A 143 12.47 11.65 -6.96
N SER A 144 13.08 12.77 -6.59
CA SER A 144 12.72 13.51 -5.39
C SER A 144 11.35 14.19 -5.50
N ALA A 145 10.91 14.58 -6.70
CA ALA A 145 9.60 15.17 -6.91
C ALA A 145 8.50 14.12 -6.75
N ILE A 146 8.72 12.91 -7.29
CA ILE A 146 7.81 11.77 -7.09
C ILE A 146 7.76 11.36 -5.62
N ARG A 147 8.92 11.21 -4.95
CA ARG A 147 8.98 10.90 -3.51
C ARG A 147 8.24 11.95 -2.67
N GLY A 148 8.40 13.23 -3.02
CA GLY A 148 7.72 14.34 -2.36
C GLY A 148 6.20 14.26 -2.52
N ALA A 149 5.71 14.12 -3.76
CA ALA A 149 4.28 13.98 -4.02
C ALA A 149 3.67 12.75 -3.33
N LEU A 150 4.39 11.63 -3.30
CA LEU A 150 3.94 10.42 -2.61
C LEU A 150 3.91 10.62 -1.09
N THR A 151 4.84 11.37 -0.53
CA THR A 151 4.82 11.73 0.90
C THR A 151 3.57 12.53 1.26
N ASP A 152 3.19 13.50 0.40
CA ASP A 152 1.98 14.31 0.58
C ASP A 152 0.69 13.47 0.47
N SER A 153 0.60 12.61 -0.55
CA SER A 153 -0.51 11.65 -0.72
C SER A 153 -0.63 10.72 0.49
N LEU A 154 0.48 10.09 0.94
CA LEU A 154 0.47 9.18 2.09
C LEU A 154 0.11 9.88 3.40
N LYS A 155 0.39 11.18 3.54
CA LYS A 155 -0.09 11.97 4.68
C LYS A 155 -1.61 12.06 4.66
N LEU A 156 -2.21 12.40 3.52
CA LEU A 156 -3.67 12.49 3.38
C LEU A 156 -4.36 11.12 3.53
N ALA A 157 -3.73 10.03 3.08
CA ALA A 157 -4.22 8.67 3.32
C ALA A 157 -4.16 8.28 4.82
N ARG A 158 -3.13 8.70 5.56
CA ARG A 158 -3.09 8.55 7.03
C ARG A 158 -4.19 9.35 7.72
N ASP A 159 -4.40 10.59 7.28
CA ASP A 159 -5.48 11.43 7.78
C ASP A 159 -6.85 10.78 7.51
N GLN A 160 -7.07 10.23 6.32
CA GLN A 160 -8.26 9.44 5.98
C GLN A 160 -8.44 8.27 6.94
N ALA A 161 -7.42 7.42 7.09
CA ALA A 161 -7.48 6.26 7.97
C ALA A 161 -7.82 6.68 9.41
N SER A 162 -7.16 7.73 9.93
CA SER A 162 -7.44 8.25 11.27
C SER A 162 -8.88 8.71 11.43
N LYS A 163 -9.44 9.40 10.42
CA LYS A 163 -10.84 9.84 10.42
C LYS A 163 -11.80 8.65 10.42
N LEU A 164 -11.47 7.59 9.69
CA LEU A 164 -12.31 6.38 9.58
C LEU A 164 -12.32 5.52 10.85
N THR A 165 -11.34 5.66 11.75
CA THR A 165 -11.34 4.94 13.05
C THR A 165 -12.48 5.36 13.97
N ASN A 166 -13.01 6.58 13.83
CA ASN A 166 -13.96 7.19 14.78
C ASN A 166 -13.45 7.26 16.24
N GLU A 167 -12.13 7.18 16.47
CA GLU A 167 -11.56 7.35 17.81
C GLU A 167 -11.78 8.80 18.29
N PRO A 168 -12.25 9.04 19.52
CA PRO A 168 -12.36 10.39 20.05
C PRO A 168 -10.97 11.00 20.32
N PRO A 169 -10.77 12.31 20.07
CA PRO A 169 -9.52 12.98 20.39
C PRO A 169 -9.24 12.94 21.90
N ARG A 170 -8.06 12.42 22.29
CA ARG A 170 -7.68 12.26 23.69
C ARG A 170 -6.16 12.20 23.87
N GLY A 171 -5.61 13.09 24.67
CA GLY A 171 -4.15 13.17 24.86
C GLY A 171 -3.44 13.38 23.51
N ALA A 172 -2.46 12.51 23.20
CA ALA A 172 -1.73 12.54 21.93
C ALA A 172 -2.50 11.95 20.72
N ILE A 173 -3.67 11.33 20.96
CA ILE A 173 -4.52 10.80 19.88
C ILE A 173 -5.37 11.95 19.33
N GLN A 174 -5.06 12.38 18.11
CA GLN A 174 -5.71 13.50 17.43
C GLN A 174 -6.08 13.11 15.99
N PRO A 175 -7.23 12.43 15.78
CA PRO A 175 -7.66 12.05 14.44
C PRO A 175 -7.96 13.27 13.56
N ALA A 176 -7.75 13.11 12.25
CA ALA A 176 -7.91 14.21 11.32
C ALA A 176 -9.36 14.69 11.25
N THR A 177 -9.57 15.98 11.50
CA THR A 177 -10.89 16.62 11.47
C THR A 177 -11.16 17.34 10.14
N THR A 178 -10.11 17.73 9.41
CA THR A 178 -10.20 18.54 8.20
C THR A 178 -9.94 17.76 6.91
N TRP A 179 -9.90 16.43 6.99
CA TRP A 179 -9.67 15.60 5.80
C TRP A 179 -10.85 15.70 4.80
N THR A 180 -10.52 15.81 3.52
CA THR A 180 -11.47 15.79 2.40
C THR A 180 -10.99 14.84 1.31
N ALA A 181 -11.94 14.17 0.64
CA ALA A 181 -11.65 13.31 -0.50
C ALA A 181 -11.06 14.08 -1.68
N ALA A 182 -11.51 15.33 -1.90
CA ALA A 182 -10.98 16.17 -2.98
C ALA A 182 -9.47 16.41 -2.85
N ALA A 183 -9.02 16.83 -1.66
CA ALA A 183 -7.60 17.06 -1.43
C ALA A 183 -6.76 15.77 -1.57
N ALA A 184 -7.28 14.63 -1.11
CA ALA A 184 -6.61 13.33 -1.27
C ALA A 184 -6.49 12.95 -2.76
N ASN A 185 -7.60 13.04 -3.50
CA ASN A 185 -7.62 12.76 -4.93
C ASN A 185 -6.66 13.66 -5.72
N ASP A 186 -6.59 14.95 -5.39
CA ASP A 186 -5.65 15.88 -6.05
C ASP A 186 -4.19 15.50 -5.78
N ALA A 187 -3.87 15.06 -4.55
CA ALA A 187 -2.53 14.59 -4.21
C ALA A 187 -2.18 13.26 -4.92
N ASP A 188 -3.12 12.32 -4.97
CA ASP A 188 -2.94 11.04 -5.68
C ASP A 188 -2.79 11.27 -7.19
N GLN A 189 -3.58 12.18 -7.75
CA GLN A 189 -3.50 12.55 -9.16
C GLN A 189 -2.13 13.14 -9.50
N LYS A 190 -1.58 13.99 -8.63
CA LYS A 190 -0.22 14.53 -8.81
C LYS A 190 0.84 13.41 -8.86
N VAL A 191 0.71 12.37 -8.03
CA VAL A 191 1.62 11.20 -8.09
C VAL A 191 1.46 10.48 -9.43
N TRP A 192 0.23 10.22 -9.87
CA TRP A 192 -0.04 9.58 -11.16
C TRP A 192 0.51 10.38 -12.33
N ASP A 193 0.40 11.70 -12.31
CA ASP A 193 0.90 12.58 -13.37
C ASP A 193 2.43 12.51 -13.45
N LEU A 194 3.11 12.61 -12.31
CA LEU A 194 4.57 12.50 -12.26
C LEU A 194 5.05 11.12 -12.69
N CYS A 195 4.43 10.04 -12.19
CA CYS A 195 4.81 8.68 -12.57
C CYS A 195 4.56 8.39 -14.06
N ARG A 196 3.50 8.94 -14.67
CA ARG A 196 3.21 8.75 -16.11
C ARG A 196 4.13 9.58 -17.00
N ALA A 197 4.50 10.78 -16.57
CA ALA A 197 5.43 11.64 -17.30
C ALA A 197 6.91 11.23 -17.13
N TYR A 198 7.20 10.28 -16.26
CA TYR A 198 8.58 9.90 -15.98
C TYR A 198 9.20 9.12 -17.15
N GLY A 199 10.22 9.72 -17.79
CA GLY A 199 10.93 9.12 -18.92
C GLY A 199 10.23 9.25 -20.27
N SER A 200 9.12 10.00 -20.34
CA SER A 200 8.40 10.35 -21.58
C SER A 200 8.97 11.59 -22.27
#